data_AF-A0A927J7L8-F1
#
_entry.id   AF-A0A927J7L8-F1
#
_cell.length_a   1.000
_cell.length_b   1.000
_cell.length_c   1.000
_cell.angle_alpha   90.00
_cell.angle_beta   90.00
_cell.angle_gamma   90.00
#
_symmetry.space_group_name_H-M   'P 1'
#
loop_
_entity.id
_entity.type
_entity.pdbx_description
1 polymer ?
#
loop_
_entity_poly.entity_id
_entity_poly.type
_entity_poly.pdbx_seq_one_letter_code
_entity_poly.pdbx_strand_id
1 'polypeptide(L)'
;MEMPVPCDKCGEWVELNSTRQSETDRNKLYCESCYEVDNEVDTLHQEILDLEYDLDNDAEHMKGQRREYKKEIKEKRARIAELGYDYEDL
;
A
#
# COMPACT_ATOMS: atom_id res chain seq x y z
N MET A 1 27.21 15.92 -13.01
CA MET A 1 27.07 15.71 -11.55
C MET A 1 25.59 15.54 -11.32
N GLU A 2 25.14 14.33 -10.99
CA GLU A 2 23.75 14.13 -10.55
C GLU A 2 23.64 14.66 -9.12
N MET A 3 22.55 15.39 -8.83
CA MET A 3 22.30 15.90 -7.49
C MET A 3 21.47 14.84 -6.76
N PRO A 4 21.85 14.46 -5.52
CA PRO A 4 21.02 13.57 -4.72
C PRO A 4 19.68 14.25 -4.43
N VAL A 5 18.64 13.43 -4.26
CA VAL A 5 17.29 13.87 -3.94
C VAL A 5 16.88 13.32 -2.57
N PRO A 6 16.10 14.07 -1.78
CA PRO A 6 15.58 13.56 -0.53
C PRO A 6 14.44 12.57 -0.79
N CYS A 7 14.40 11.48 -0.05
CA CYS A 7 13.25 10.60 0.03
C CYS A 7 12.10 11.33 0.74
N ASP A 8 10.91 11.38 0.14
CA ASP A 8 9.75 12.07 0.71
C ASP A 8 9.23 11.44 2.01
N LYS A 9 9.59 10.18 2.30
CA LYS A 9 9.14 9.43 3.49
C LYS A 9 10.13 9.49 4.65
N CYS A 10 11.39 9.10 4.43
CA CYS A 10 12.41 9.08 5.48
C CYS A 10 13.28 10.34 5.55
N GLY A 11 13.25 11.20 4.51
CA GLY A 11 14.05 12.43 4.44
C GLY A 11 15.53 12.20 4.14
N GLU A 12 15.96 10.96 3.92
CA GLU A 12 17.35 10.66 3.57
C GLU A 12 17.66 11.10 2.14
N TRP A 13 18.86 11.66 1.95
CA TRP A 13 19.37 12.05 0.64
C TRP A 13 19.95 10.83 -0.06
N VAL A 14 19.33 10.43 -1.15
CA VAL A 14 19.72 9.26 -1.95
C VAL A 14 20.01 9.69 -3.38
N GLU A 15 20.77 8.87 -4.10
CA GLU A 15 21.03 9.10 -5.53
C GLU A 15 19.72 9.05 -6.32
N LEU A 16 19.57 9.93 -7.31
CA LEU A 16 18.36 10.01 -8.14
C LEU A 16 17.99 8.64 -8.75
N ASN A 17 18.98 7.92 -9.27
CA ASN A 17 18.79 6.60 -9.89
C ASN A 17 18.43 5.49 -8.89
N SER A 18 18.57 5.76 -7.58
CA SER A 18 18.23 4.85 -6.49
C SER A 18 16.87 5.19 -5.86
N THR A 19 16.20 6.25 -6.35
CA THR A 19 14.81 6.54 -6.00
C THR A 19 13.85 5.87 -6.96
N ARG A 20 12.67 5.55 -6.44
CA ARG A 20 11.53 5.04 -7.21
C ARG A 20 10.31 5.90 -6.91
N GLN A 21 9.47 6.05 -7.93
CA GLN A 21 8.17 6.70 -7.79
C GLN A 21 7.27 5.82 -6.93
N SER A 22 6.54 6.41 -5.99
CA SER A 22 5.56 5.68 -5.18
C SER A 22 4.41 5.16 -6.04
N GLU A 23 3.96 3.94 -5.74
CA GLU A 23 2.80 3.31 -6.39
C GLU A 23 1.51 3.93 -5.86
N THR A 24 1.48 4.23 -4.55
CA THR A 24 0.34 4.85 -3.87
C THR A 24 0.20 6.34 -4.20
N ASP A 25 1.30 7.11 -4.19
CA ASP A 25 1.29 8.55 -4.49
C ASP A 25 2.33 8.88 -5.57
N ARG A 26 1.88 8.92 -6.82
CA ARG A 26 2.76 9.16 -7.98
C ARG A 26 3.53 10.49 -7.93
N ASN A 27 3.23 11.42 -7.02
CA ASN A 27 3.99 12.66 -6.88
C ASN A 27 5.19 12.54 -5.93
N LYS A 28 5.33 11.42 -5.20
CA LYS A 28 6.39 11.21 -4.22
C LYS A 28 7.49 10.29 -4.75
N LEU A 29 8.73 10.61 -4.37
CA LEU A 29 9.92 9.80 -4.65
C LEU A 29 10.44 9.19 -3.35
N TYR A 30 10.58 7.87 -3.36
CA TYR A 30 11.07 7.10 -2.23
C TYR A 30 12.40 6.45 -2.53
N CYS A 31 13.23 6.29 -1.50
CA CYS A 31 14.37 5.38 -1.58
C CYS A 31 13.87 3.93 -1.71
N GLU A 32 14.75 3.02 -2.15
CA GLU A 32 14.41 1.61 -2.35
C GLU A 32 13.67 0.99 -1.15
N SER A 33 14.16 1.18 0.07
CA SER A 33 13.53 0.63 1.27
C SER A 33 12.14 1.22 1.57
N CYS A 34 11.95 2.53 1.31
CA CYS A 34 10.63 3.15 1.49
C CYS A 34 9.66 2.74 0.39
N TYR A 35 10.16 2.53 -0.83
CA TYR A 35 9.39 2.01 -1.96
C TYR A 35 8.95 0.56 -1.74
N GLU A 36 9.77 -0.30 -1.14
CA GLU A 36 9.36 -1.67 -0.80
C GLU A 36 8.16 -1.67 0.14
N VAL A 37 8.18 -0.79 1.16
CA VAL A 37 7.05 -0.63 2.07
C VAL A 37 5.81 -0.06 1.36
N ASP A 38 6.01 0.90 0.46
CA ASP A 38 4.94 1.48 -0.35
C ASP A 38 4.28 0.45 -1.27
N ASN A 39 5.08 -0.40 -1.89
CA ASN A 39 4.60 -1.47 -2.76
C ASN A 39 3.84 -2.56 -1.97
N GLU A 40 4.27 -2.88 -0.74
CA GLU A 40 3.52 -3.75 0.16
C GLU A 40 2.14 -3.14 0.48
N VAL A 41 2.09 -1.83 0.73
CA VAL A 41 0.84 -1.12 1.02
C VAL A 41 -0.09 -1.07 -0.19
N ASP A 42 0.43 -0.75 -1.37
CA ASP A 42 -0.36 -0.79 -2.61
C ASP A 42 -0.95 -2.18 -2.88
N THR A 43 -0.14 -3.23 -2.71
CA THR A 43 -0.59 -4.62 -2.85
C THR A 43 -1.72 -4.93 -1.86
N LEU A 44 -1.54 -4.60 -0.58
CA LEU A 44 -2.57 -4.81 0.44
C LEU A 44 -3.84 -4.00 0.15
N HIS A 45 -3.70 -2.78 -0.38
CA HIS A 45 -4.82 -1.93 -0.76
C HIS A 45 -5.63 -2.57 -1.89
N GLN A 46 -4.98 -3.02 -2.97
CA GLN A 46 -5.64 -3.71 -4.08
C GLN A 46 -6.34 -5.00 -3.61
N GLU A 47 -5.69 -5.81 -2.77
CA GLU A 47 -6.32 -7.01 -2.21
C GLU A 47 -7.57 -6.68 -1.39
N ILE A 48 -7.55 -5.60 -0.59
CA ILE A 48 -8.74 -5.16 0.15
C ILE A 48 -9.86 -4.75 -0.81
N LEU A 49 -9.55 -3.98 -1.86
CA LEU A 49 -10.54 -3.54 -2.86
C LEU A 49 -11.20 -4.74 -3.57
N ASP A 50 -10.42 -5.75 -3.95
CA ASP A 50 -10.95 -6.97 -4.56
C ASP A 50 -11.87 -7.71 -3.58
N LEU A 51 -11.47 -7.84 -2.32
CA LEU A 51 -12.29 -8.49 -1.29
C LEU A 51 -13.59 -7.72 -1.00
N GLU A 52 -13.53 -6.39 -0.98
CA GLU A 52 -14.70 -5.54 -0.79
C GLU A 52 -15.65 -5.63 -1.99
N TYR A 53 -15.10 -5.61 -3.20
CA TYR A 53 -15.87 -5.80 -4.43
C TYR A 53 -16.60 -7.15 -4.43
N ASP A 54 -15.91 -8.25 -4.10
CA ASP A 54 -16.52 -9.57 -4.01
C ASP A 54 -17.60 -9.65 -2.92
N LEU A 55 -17.36 -9.00 -1.77
CA LEU A 55 -18.35 -8.94 -0.68
C LEU A 55 -19.60 -8.16 -1.09
N ASP A 56 -19.44 -7.02 -1.77
CA ASP A 56 -20.54 -6.16 -2.20
C ASP A 56 -21.36 -6.80 -3.34
N ASN A 57 -20.72 -7.59 -4.19
CA ASN A 57 -21.39 -8.35 -5.26
C ASN A 57 -21.90 -9.71 -4.80
N ASP A 58 -21.78 -10.07 -3.52
CA ASP A 58 -22.17 -11.37 -2.98
C ASP A 58 -21.58 -12.54 -3.80
N ALA A 59 -20.30 -12.44 -4.14
CA ALA A 59 -19.61 -13.41 -4.96
C ALA A 59 -19.77 -14.85 -4.43
N GLU A 60 -19.99 -15.80 -5.32
CA GLU A 60 -20.41 -17.15 -4.97
C GLU A 60 -19.38 -17.87 -4.07
N HIS A 61 -18.08 -17.66 -4.32
CA HIS A 61 -16.99 -18.24 -3.53
C HIS A 61 -16.92 -17.70 -2.10
N MET A 62 -17.52 -16.54 -1.81
CA MET A 62 -17.52 -15.93 -0.48
C MET A 62 -18.72 -16.33 0.39
N LYS A 63 -19.69 -17.05 -0.20
CA LYS A 63 -20.93 -17.42 0.47
C LYS A 63 -20.66 -18.30 1.69
N GLY A 64 -21.13 -17.85 2.86
CA GLY A 64 -20.91 -18.53 4.14
C GLY A 64 -19.59 -18.19 4.83
N GLN A 65 -18.65 -17.53 4.14
CA GLN A 65 -17.35 -17.11 4.68
C GLN A 65 -17.20 -15.59 4.80
N ARG A 66 -18.26 -14.81 4.48
CA ARG A 66 -18.27 -13.33 4.56
C ARG A 66 -17.66 -12.75 5.83
N ARG A 67 -17.80 -13.43 6.98
CA ARG A 67 -17.22 -12.99 8.26
C ARG A 67 -15.69 -13.10 8.28
N GLU A 68 -15.14 -14.14 7.65
CA GLU A 68 -13.71 -14.37 7.55
C GLU A 68 -13.06 -13.34 6.63
N TYR A 69 -13.64 -13.10 5.45
CA TYR A 69 -13.18 -12.05 4.54
C TYR A 69 -13.21 -10.65 5.17
N LYS A 70 -14.26 -10.32 5.94
CA LYS A 70 -14.30 -9.07 6.71
C LYS A 70 -13.20 -8.99 7.78
N LYS A 71 -12.81 -10.13 8.37
CA LYS A 71 -11.69 -10.20 9.31
C LYS A 71 -10.37 -9.97 8.57
N GLU A 72 -10.20 -10.60 7.42
CA GLU A 72 -9.03 -10.45 6.56
C GLU A 72 -8.83 -9.00 6.12
N ILE A 73 -9.88 -8.34 5.62
CA ILE A 73 -9.84 -6.91 5.29
C ILE A 73 -9.38 -6.08 6.49
N LYS A 74 -9.91 -6.37 7.69
CA LYS A 74 -9.52 -5.65 8.91
C LYS A 74 -8.04 -5.88 9.27
N GLU A 75 -7.53 -7.10 9.10
CA GLU A 75 -6.13 -7.45 9.35
C GLU A 75 -5.21 -6.75 8.33
N LYS A 76 -5.57 -6.73 7.05
CA LYS A 76 -4.84 -6.01 6.00
C LYS A 76 -4.84 -4.48 6.25
N ARG A 77 -5.98 -3.91 6.64
CA ARG A 77 -6.07 -2.48 7.04
C ARG A 77 -5.19 -2.18 8.25
N ALA A 78 -5.16 -3.06 9.25
CA ALA A 78 -4.27 -2.91 10.40
C ALA A 78 -2.78 -2.95 9.98
N ARG A 79 -2.42 -3.84 9.06
CA ARG A 79 -1.06 -3.92 8.51
C ARG A 79 -0.66 -2.64 7.79
N ILE A 80 -1.54 -2.06 6.97
CA ILE A 80 -1.31 -0.76 6.30
C ILE A 80 -1.03 0.34 7.35
N ALA A 81 -1.82 0.39 8.43
CA ALA A 81 -1.61 1.33 9.53
C ALA A 81 -0.25 1.11 10.24
N GLU A 82 0.17 -0.13 10.46
CA GLU A 82 1.49 -0.46 11.02
C GLU A 82 2.65 0.00 10.12
N LEU A 83 2.45 0.01 8.81
CA LEU A 83 3.42 0.49 7.81
C LEU A 83 3.46 2.02 7.70
N GLY A 84 2.63 2.72 8.49
CA GLY A 84 2.61 4.17 8.61
C GLY A 84 1.75 4.88 7.56
N TYR A 85 0.80 4.17 6.95
CA TYR A 85 -0.16 4.73 6.00
C TYR A 85 -1.55 4.76 6.59
N ASP A 86 -2.33 5.77 6.21
CA ASP A 86 -3.76 5.76 6.47
C ASP A 86 -4.48 5.18 5.25
N TYR A 87 -5.29 4.15 5.46
CA TYR A 87 -6.02 3.48 4.38
C TYR A 87 -7.03 4.42 3.69
N GLU A 88 -7.60 5.39 4.41
CA GLU A 88 -8.57 6.33 3.83
C GLU A 88 -7.92 7.39 2.93
N ASP A 89 -6.59 7.53 2.99
CA ASP A 89 -5.78 8.44 2.18
C ASP A 89 -5.10 7.76 0.96
N LEU A 90 -5.31 6.44 0.76
CA LEU A 90 -4.80 5.67 -0.40
C LEU A 90 -5.80 5.66 -1.58
#